data_AF-A0A3D1VM34-F1
#
_entry.id   AF-A0A3D1VM34-F1
#
_cell.length_a   1.000
_cell.length_b   1.000
_cell.length_c   1.000
_cell.angle_alpha   90.00
_cell.angle_beta   90.00
_cell.angle_gamma   90.00
#
_symmetry.space_group_name_H-M   'P 1'
#
loop_
_entity.id
_entity.type
_entity.pdbx_description
1 polymer ?
#
loop_
_entity_poly.entity_id
_entity_poly.type
_entity_poly.pdbx_seq_one_letter_code
_entity_poly.pdbx_strand_id
1 'polypeptide(L)'
;AWLAILLALVSITPYMGAFGVSSASQSAIVENTLEKNGMLQNGGIIPKSDVSDQDKKNISRGVSYLNSVNDLDKLAFLPNNFDYSIDFKNVFGFDLYHASDGNNYISKEYQLDPMLPIDTKGYDYLLTTSIHSSDRANRDISNVTIDDQVYKVSIINIQGEEKKMQYQAGDTVIMSISLTQLCNKIAGYKTEIGILAPEKLTFDFENNDVKVRIIFRYASIYANNSPINHNAEFYILYSVK
;
A
#
# COMPACT_ATOMS: atom_id res chain seq x y z
N ALA A 1 -16.01 -4.31 46.56
CA ALA A 1 -15.97 -5.57 45.79
C ALA A 1 -17.03 -5.62 44.69
N TRP A 2 -18.31 -5.43 45.00
CA TRP A 2 -19.41 -5.53 44.02
C TRP A 2 -19.39 -4.50 42.86
N LEU A 3 -18.97 -3.26 43.12
CA LEU A 3 -18.82 -2.24 42.06
C LEU A 3 -17.78 -2.64 41.00
N ALA A 4 -16.68 -3.26 41.41
CA ALA A 4 -15.61 -3.68 40.51
C ALA A 4 -16.07 -4.83 39.60
N ILE A 5 -16.94 -5.71 40.11
CA ILE A 5 -17.52 -6.81 39.34
C ILE A 5 -18.52 -6.26 38.31
N LEU A 6 -19.36 -5.29 38.68
CA LEU A 6 -20.28 -4.61 37.77
C LEU A 6 -19.55 -3.83 36.66
N LEU A 7 -18.48 -3.12 37.00
CA LEU A 7 -17.65 -2.40 36.02
C LEU A 7 -16.88 -3.36 35.10
N ALA A 8 -16.39 -4.48 35.63
CA ALA A 8 -15.74 -5.51 34.81
C ALA A 8 -16.73 -6.14 33.81
N LEU A 9 -17.97 -6.41 34.22
CA LEU A 9 -19.00 -6.96 33.33
C LEU A 9 -19.36 -5.99 32.19
N VAL A 10 -19.48 -4.68 32.45
CA VAL A 10 -19.71 -3.65 31.42
C VAL A 10 -18.48 -3.44 30.52
N SER A 11 -17.28 -3.68 31.04
CA SER A 11 -16.01 -3.55 30.30
C SER A 11 -15.69 -4.75 29.40
N ILE A 12 -16.20 -5.94 29.71
CA ILE A 12 -15.92 -7.18 28.96
C ILE A 12 -16.95 -7.40 27.84
N THR A 13 -18.15 -6.82 27.95
CA THR A 13 -19.06 -6.75 26.80
C THR A 13 -18.47 -5.76 25.79
N PRO A 14 -18.22 -6.16 24.53
CA PRO A 14 -17.92 -5.17 23.50
C PRO A 14 -19.10 -4.21 23.48
N TYR A 15 -18.83 -2.93 23.69
CA TYR A 15 -19.83 -1.87 23.70
C TYR A 15 -20.63 -1.98 22.39
N MET A 16 -21.82 -2.61 22.44
CA MET A 16 -22.69 -2.80 21.27
C MET A 16 -23.12 -1.47 20.65
N GLY A 17 -22.81 -0.34 21.29
CA GLY A 17 -23.14 0.99 20.81
C GLY A 17 -22.20 1.55 19.73
N ALA A 18 -20.93 1.17 19.64
CA ALA A 18 -20.01 1.85 18.71
C ALA A 18 -20.26 1.43 17.24
N PHE A 19 -20.36 0.12 17.00
CA PHE A 19 -20.71 -0.41 15.67
C PHE A 19 -22.17 -0.13 15.30
N GLY A 20 -23.09 -0.23 16.26
CA GLY A 20 -24.50 0.09 16.04
C GLY A 20 -24.75 1.53 15.59
N VAL A 21 -24.07 2.50 16.22
CA VAL A 21 -24.15 3.92 15.84
C VAL A 21 -23.55 4.17 14.45
N SER A 22 -22.39 3.56 14.14
CA SER A 22 -21.78 3.70 12.82
C SER A 22 -22.61 3.10 11.70
N SER A 23 -23.16 1.89 11.89
CA SER A 23 -24.04 1.26 10.89
C SER A 23 -25.36 2.01 10.72
N ALA A 24 -25.96 2.54 11.79
CA ALA A 24 -27.15 3.38 11.70
C ALA A 24 -26.86 4.67 10.90
N SER A 25 -25.71 5.31 11.15
CA SER A 25 -25.27 6.47 10.39
C SER A 25 -25.04 6.15 8.91
N GLN A 26 -24.39 5.03 8.58
CA GLN A 26 -24.18 4.64 7.18
C GLN A 26 -25.51 4.29 6.49
N SER A 27 -26.42 3.61 7.17
CA SER A 27 -27.76 3.30 6.62
C SER A 27 -28.52 4.58 6.26
N ALA A 28 -28.53 5.56 7.18
CA ALA A 28 -29.15 6.86 6.93
C ALA A 28 -28.47 7.64 5.79
N ILE A 29 -27.15 7.56 5.65
CA ILE A 29 -26.44 8.19 4.51
C ILE A 29 -26.89 7.58 3.19
N VAL A 30 -26.97 6.24 3.10
CA VAL A 30 -27.42 5.55 1.88
C VAL A 30 -28.87 5.92 1.56
N GLU A 31 -29.78 5.79 2.53
CA GLU A 31 -31.21 6.08 2.36
C GLU A 31 -31.46 7.52 1.90
N ASN A 32 -30.94 8.51 2.64
CA ASN A 32 -31.09 9.92 2.28
C ASN A 32 -30.51 10.25 0.89
N THR A 33 -29.39 9.60 0.52
CA THR A 33 -28.77 9.83 -0.80
C THR A 33 -29.62 9.23 -1.92
N LEU A 34 -30.22 8.06 -1.70
CA LEU A 34 -31.14 7.45 -2.66
C LEU A 34 -32.44 8.26 -2.79
N GLU A 35 -33.01 8.75 -1.68
CA GLU A 35 -34.20 9.61 -1.70
C GLU A 35 -33.95 10.93 -2.44
N LYS A 36 -32.84 11.60 -2.12
CA LYS A 36 -32.39 12.84 -2.79
C LYS A 36 -32.31 12.68 -4.31
N ASN A 37 -31.90 11.50 -4.78
CA ASN A 37 -31.76 11.18 -6.20
C ASN A 37 -33.02 10.52 -6.81
N GLY A 38 -34.11 10.42 -6.04
CA GLY A 38 -35.37 9.79 -6.48
C GLY A 38 -35.16 8.33 -6.90
N MET A 39 -34.30 7.62 -6.18
CA MET A 39 -33.96 6.22 -6.39
C MET A 39 -34.74 5.27 -5.47
N LEU A 40 -35.57 5.78 -4.55
CA LEU A 40 -36.47 4.96 -3.75
C LEU A 40 -37.92 5.13 -4.23
N GLN A 41 -38.58 4.00 -4.52
CA GLN A 41 -40.01 3.97 -4.82
C GLN A 41 -40.62 2.65 -4.33
N ASN A 42 -41.77 2.72 -3.66
CA ASN A 42 -42.54 1.56 -3.18
C ASN A 42 -41.71 0.55 -2.34
N GLY A 43 -40.74 1.05 -1.56
CA GLY A 43 -39.89 0.21 -0.71
C GLY A 43 -38.76 -0.53 -1.44
N GLY A 44 -38.48 -0.18 -2.71
CA GLY A 44 -37.35 -0.72 -3.46
C GLY A 44 -36.52 0.35 -4.17
N ILE A 45 -35.35 -0.05 -4.67
CA ILE A 45 -34.46 0.83 -5.43
C ILE A 45 -34.87 0.86 -6.92
N ILE A 46 -34.96 2.06 -7.48
CA ILE A 46 -34.97 2.29 -8.93
C ILE A 46 -33.53 2.56 -9.38
N PRO A 47 -32.93 1.68 -10.21
CA PRO A 47 -31.58 1.88 -10.72
C PRO A 47 -31.47 3.18 -11.52
N LYS A 48 -30.43 3.99 -11.25
CA LYS A 48 -30.16 5.23 -11.98
C LYS A 48 -28.67 5.43 -12.22
N SER A 49 -28.29 5.65 -13.47
CA SER A 49 -26.90 5.93 -13.85
C SER A 49 -26.54 7.42 -13.81
N ASP A 50 -27.54 8.29 -13.88
CA ASP A 50 -27.44 9.76 -13.96
C ASP A 50 -27.36 10.44 -12.58
N VAL A 51 -26.80 9.74 -11.59
CA VAL A 51 -26.51 10.23 -10.25
C VAL A 51 -25.15 10.94 -10.22
N SER A 52 -25.01 11.98 -9.40
CA SER A 52 -23.73 12.69 -9.23
C SER A 52 -22.63 11.77 -8.68
N ASP A 53 -21.38 11.98 -9.06
CA ASP A 53 -20.25 11.16 -8.60
C ASP A 53 -20.11 11.16 -7.07
N GLN A 54 -20.41 12.29 -6.42
CA GLN A 54 -20.36 12.39 -4.96
C GLN A 54 -21.44 11.52 -4.30
N ASP A 55 -22.65 11.49 -4.87
CA ASP A 55 -23.74 10.68 -4.33
C ASP A 55 -23.52 9.19 -4.62
N LYS A 56 -22.99 8.82 -5.81
CA LYS A 56 -22.55 7.46 -6.11
C LYS A 56 -21.49 6.96 -5.12
N LYS A 57 -20.53 7.83 -4.74
CA LYS A 57 -19.53 7.54 -3.71
C LYS A 57 -20.15 7.35 -2.33
N ASN A 58 -21.09 8.20 -1.93
CA ASN A 58 -21.77 8.09 -0.64
C ASN A 58 -22.53 6.76 -0.53
N ILE A 59 -23.28 6.39 -1.57
CA ILE A 59 -23.99 5.10 -1.65
C ILE A 59 -23.00 3.93 -1.58
N SER A 60 -21.97 3.94 -2.44
CA SER A 60 -21.01 2.83 -2.51
C SER A 60 -20.24 2.62 -1.20
N ARG A 61 -19.81 3.70 -0.55
CA ARG A 61 -19.11 3.65 0.75
C ARG A 61 -20.00 3.16 1.87
N GLY A 62 -21.22 3.67 1.95
CA GLY A 62 -22.17 3.26 2.98
C GLY A 62 -22.53 1.78 2.87
N VAL A 63 -22.83 1.32 1.65
CA VAL A 63 -23.11 -0.11 1.38
C VAL A 63 -21.86 -0.97 1.62
N SER A 64 -20.67 -0.54 1.19
CA SER A 64 -19.41 -1.25 1.42
C SER A 64 -19.10 -1.42 2.91
N TYR A 65 -19.29 -0.35 3.69
CA TYR A 65 -19.11 -0.41 5.14
C TYR A 65 -20.07 -1.41 5.77
N LEU A 66 -21.37 -1.31 5.47
CA LEU A 66 -22.40 -2.21 6.00
C LEU A 66 -22.11 -3.67 5.62
N ASN A 67 -21.65 -3.92 4.40
CA ASN A 67 -21.19 -5.25 3.97
C ASN A 67 -19.99 -5.74 4.79
N SER A 68 -18.99 -4.88 5.05
CA SER A 68 -17.77 -5.24 5.80
C SER A 68 -18.03 -5.61 7.26
N VAL A 69 -19.11 -5.10 7.85
CA VAL A 69 -19.54 -5.42 9.22
C VAL A 69 -20.75 -6.36 9.27
N ASN A 70 -21.16 -6.91 8.12
CA ASN A 70 -22.28 -7.85 7.99
C ASN A 70 -23.64 -7.29 8.48
N ASP A 71 -23.92 -6.00 8.21
CA ASP A 71 -25.13 -5.24 8.59
C ASP A 71 -25.95 -4.77 7.35
N LEU A 72 -25.88 -5.47 6.21
CA LEU A 72 -26.65 -5.10 5.01
C LEU A 72 -28.16 -5.20 5.20
N ASP A 73 -28.62 -6.01 6.16
CA ASP A 73 -30.02 -6.18 6.55
C ASP A 73 -30.67 -4.87 7.05
N LYS A 74 -29.87 -3.87 7.46
CA LYS A 74 -30.36 -2.53 7.82
C LYS A 74 -30.89 -1.74 6.62
N LEU A 75 -30.54 -2.13 5.39
CA LEU A 75 -31.05 -1.51 4.17
C LEU A 75 -32.31 -2.25 3.70
N ALA A 76 -33.46 -1.91 4.29
CA ALA A 76 -34.73 -2.59 4.05
C ALA A 76 -35.22 -2.60 2.58
N PHE A 77 -34.64 -1.72 1.73
CA PHE A 77 -34.96 -1.59 0.32
C PHE A 77 -34.09 -2.48 -0.60
N LEU A 78 -33.12 -3.23 -0.04
CA LEU A 78 -32.33 -4.17 -0.83
C LEU A 78 -33.15 -5.40 -1.23
N PRO A 79 -32.90 -5.99 -2.41
CA PRO A 79 -33.49 -7.28 -2.76
C PRO A 79 -33.12 -8.38 -1.76
N ASN A 80 -34.03 -9.34 -1.58
CA ASN A 80 -33.70 -10.57 -0.86
C ASN A 80 -32.53 -11.28 -1.55
N ASN A 81 -31.56 -11.76 -0.77
CA ASN A 81 -30.32 -12.38 -1.24
C ASN A 81 -29.38 -11.47 -2.05
N PHE A 82 -29.42 -10.16 -1.81
CA PHE A 82 -28.47 -9.22 -2.41
C PHE A 82 -27.02 -9.63 -2.15
N ASP A 83 -26.26 -9.89 -3.22
CA ASP A 83 -24.81 -10.07 -3.18
C ASP A 83 -24.12 -8.75 -3.54
N TYR A 84 -23.40 -8.17 -2.59
CA TYR A 84 -22.69 -6.90 -2.75
C TYR A 84 -21.72 -6.88 -3.95
N SER A 85 -21.07 -8.00 -4.25
CA SER A 85 -20.03 -8.06 -5.29
C SER A 85 -20.62 -8.29 -6.69
N ILE A 86 -21.79 -8.92 -6.77
CA ILE A 86 -22.42 -9.33 -8.04
C ILE A 86 -23.55 -8.37 -8.44
N ASP A 87 -24.38 -7.98 -7.47
CA ASP A 87 -25.67 -7.35 -7.76
C ASP A 87 -25.64 -5.82 -7.72
N PHE A 88 -24.59 -5.21 -7.15
CA PHE A 88 -24.54 -3.76 -6.90
C PHE A 88 -24.88 -2.93 -8.14
N LYS A 89 -24.22 -3.21 -9.27
CA LYS A 89 -24.45 -2.45 -10.50
C LYS A 89 -25.90 -2.56 -10.99
N ASN A 90 -26.49 -3.74 -10.91
CA ASN A 90 -27.84 -3.99 -11.39
C ASN A 90 -28.89 -3.36 -10.48
N VAL A 91 -28.64 -3.34 -9.17
CA VAL A 91 -29.56 -2.78 -8.17
C VAL A 91 -29.51 -1.25 -8.13
N PHE A 92 -28.32 -0.66 -8.18
CA PHE A 92 -28.15 0.79 -8.05
C PHE A 92 -28.07 1.52 -9.40
N GLY A 93 -27.77 0.82 -10.49
CA GLY A 93 -27.72 1.38 -11.85
C GLY A 93 -26.40 2.05 -12.22
N PHE A 94 -25.36 1.89 -11.40
CA PHE A 94 -24.02 2.40 -11.65
C PHE A 94 -22.95 1.49 -11.04
N ASP A 95 -21.72 1.56 -11.54
CA ASP A 95 -20.60 0.76 -11.03
C ASP A 95 -20.24 1.12 -9.59
N LEU A 96 -19.92 0.11 -8.79
CA LEU A 96 -19.48 0.29 -7.41
C LEU A 96 -18.23 1.18 -7.34
N TYR A 97 -18.30 2.25 -6.55
CA TYR A 97 -17.08 2.97 -6.17
C TYR A 97 -16.41 2.20 -5.04
N HIS A 98 -15.24 1.65 -5.33
CA HIS A 98 -14.44 0.98 -4.32
C HIS A 98 -13.96 2.01 -3.29
N ALA A 99 -13.75 1.61 -2.04
CA ALA A 99 -13.22 2.53 -1.01
C ALA A 99 -11.85 3.14 -1.38
N SER A 100 -11.14 2.52 -2.34
CA SER A 100 -9.98 3.07 -3.05
C SER A 100 -10.28 4.34 -3.86
N ASP A 101 -11.53 4.65 -4.16
CA ASP A 101 -11.91 5.69 -5.12
C ASP A 101 -12.20 7.04 -4.45
N GLY A 102 -11.90 7.13 -3.14
CA GLY A 102 -11.76 8.41 -2.47
C GLY A 102 -10.77 8.44 -1.31
N ASN A 103 -9.90 7.44 -1.22
CA ASN A 103 -8.50 7.69 -0.93
C ASN A 103 -7.78 7.59 -2.27
N ASN A 104 -7.53 8.71 -2.95
CA ASN A 104 -6.59 8.72 -4.07
C ASN A 104 -5.21 8.33 -3.54
N TYR A 105 -4.96 7.09 -3.16
CA TYR A 105 -3.63 6.55 -3.14
C TYR A 105 -3.41 6.09 -4.56
N ILE A 106 -2.76 6.94 -5.36
CA ILE A 106 -2.18 6.47 -6.61
C ILE A 106 -1.06 5.53 -6.17
N SER A 107 -1.38 4.24 -6.03
CA SER A 107 -0.37 3.20 -5.89
C SER A 107 0.24 3.02 -7.27
N LYS A 108 1.52 3.37 -7.39
CA LYS A 108 2.31 3.05 -8.57
C LYS A 108 3.06 1.78 -8.28
N GLU A 109 2.74 0.75 -9.05
CA GLU A 109 3.41 -0.53 -9.00
C GLU A 109 4.38 -0.66 -10.16
N TYR A 110 5.57 -1.15 -9.85
CA TYR A 110 6.65 -1.36 -10.80
C TYR A 110 7.16 -2.78 -10.61
N GLN A 111 7.31 -3.50 -11.71
CA GLN A 111 7.88 -4.83 -11.72
C GLN A 111 8.93 -4.90 -12.81
N LEU A 112 10.06 -5.53 -12.50
CA LEU A 112 11.07 -5.86 -13.49
C LEU A 112 10.50 -6.89 -14.47
N ASP A 113 10.68 -6.66 -15.77
CA ASP A 113 10.36 -7.66 -16.79
C ASP A 113 11.24 -8.92 -16.57
N PRO A 114 10.65 -10.06 -16.18
CA PRO A 114 11.41 -11.26 -15.89
C PRO A 114 11.92 -11.96 -17.16
N MET A 115 11.46 -11.55 -18.35
CA MET A 115 11.89 -12.13 -19.63
C MET A 115 13.16 -11.47 -20.18
N LEU A 116 13.56 -10.31 -19.65
CA LEU A 116 14.74 -9.58 -20.10
C LEU A 116 15.96 -9.92 -19.24
N PRO A 117 17.14 -10.13 -19.86
CA PRO A 117 18.35 -10.46 -19.12
C PRO A 117 18.87 -9.27 -18.31
N ILE A 118 19.49 -9.56 -17.18
CA ILE A 118 20.24 -8.59 -16.37
C ILE A 118 21.73 -8.78 -16.65
N ASP A 119 22.43 -7.72 -17.06
CA ASP A 119 23.89 -7.75 -17.19
C ASP A 119 24.57 -7.70 -15.81
N THR A 120 25.35 -8.74 -15.52
CA THR A 120 26.12 -8.89 -14.28
C THR A 120 27.63 -8.73 -14.49
N LYS A 121 28.08 -8.38 -15.71
CA LYS A 121 29.52 -8.30 -16.02
C LYS A 121 30.23 -7.25 -15.17
N GLY A 122 31.36 -7.65 -14.58
CA GLY A 122 32.20 -6.76 -13.78
C GLY A 122 31.61 -6.43 -12.41
N TYR A 123 30.81 -7.36 -11.86
CA TYR A 123 30.38 -7.42 -10.47
C TYR A 123 30.69 -8.81 -9.93
N ASP A 124 31.15 -8.88 -8.68
CA ASP A 124 31.60 -10.14 -8.06
C ASP A 124 30.50 -10.79 -7.21
N TYR A 125 29.57 -10.00 -6.70
CA TYR A 125 28.55 -10.46 -5.75
C TYR A 125 27.14 -10.03 -6.17
N LEU A 126 26.17 -10.91 -5.95
CA LEU A 126 24.73 -10.65 -6.08
C LEU A 126 24.06 -10.85 -4.72
N LEU A 127 23.30 -9.86 -4.28
CA LEU A 127 22.45 -9.91 -3.09
C LEU A 127 20.99 -9.65 -3.45
N THR A 128 20.08 -10.17 -2.62
CA THR A 128 18.66 -9.84 -2.66
C THR A 128 18.24 -9.23 -1.34
N THR A 129 17.46 -8.15 -1.36
CA THR A 129 16.88 -7.58 -0.14
C THR A 129 15.59 -6.84 -0.45
N SER A 130 14.87 -6.45 0.59
CA SER A 130 13.66 -5.62 0.49
C SER A 130 13.71 -4.44 1.45
N ILE A 131 12.84 -3.45 1.26
CA ILE A 131 12.55 -2.46 2.29
C ILE A 131 11.05 -2.32 2.41
N HIS A 132 10.58 -2.16 3.64
CA HIS A 132 9.18 -1.87 3.92
C HIS A 132 9.04 -0.52 4.61
N SER A 133 7.92 0.16 4.34
CA SER A 133 7.59 1.41 5.04
C SER A 133 7.58 1.27 6.55
N SER A 134 7.25 0.09 7.09
CA SER A 134 7.21 -0.21 8.52
C SER A 134 8.57 -0.57 9.12
N ASP A 135 9.63 -0.74 8.33
CA ASP A 135 10.95 -1.06 8.86
C ASP A 135 11.47 0.11 9.70
N ARG A 136 11.94 -0.20 10.91
CA ARG A 136 12.47 0.80 11.86
C ARG A 136 13.88 0.48 12.34
N ALA A 137 14.29 -0.78 12.27
CA ALA A 137 15.57 -1.25 12.76
C ALA A 137 16.64 -1.28 11.65
N ASN A 138 17.86 -0.89 12.01
CA ASN A 138 19.02 -1.15 11.17
C ASN A 138 19.24 -2.66 11.08
N ARG A 139 19.73 -3.14 9.94
CA ARG A 139 20.02 -4.56 9.75
C ARG A 139 21.19 -4.78 8.82
N ASP A 140 22.00 -5.78 9.16
CA ASP A 140 23.07 -6.27 8.30
C ASP A 140 22.47 -7.18 7.23
N ILE A 141 22.91 -7.02 5.99
CA ILE A 141 22.43 -7.77 4.82
C ILE A 141 23.43 -8.87 4.46
N SER A 142 24.70 -8.52 4.40
CA SER A 142 25.78 -9.43 4.03
C SER A 142 27.12 -8.94 4.57
N ASN A 143 28.07 -9.85 4.65
CA ASN A 143 29.48 -9.53 4.80
C ASN A 143 30.33 -10.45 3.92
N VAL A 144 31.52 -9.97 3.55
CA VAL A 144 32.54 -10.75 2.86
C VAL A 144 33.91 -10.33 3.38
N THR A 145 34.85 -11.27 3.41
CA THR A 145 36.24 -11.00 3.79
C THR A 145 37.12 -11.11 2.55
N ILE A 146 37.91 -10.06 2.29
CA ILE A 146 38.88 -9.98 1.19
C ILE A 146 40.19 -9.50 1.80
N ASP A 147 41.29 -10.23 1.60
CA ASP A 147 42.62 -9.90 2.13
C ASP A 147 42.60 -9.52 3.63
N ASP A 148 41.97 -10.37 4.45
CA ASP A 148 41.74 -10.20 5.90
C ASP A 148 40.92 -8.96 6.31
N GLN A 149 40.42 -8.17 5.35
CA GLN A 149 39.53 -7.04 5.58
C GLN A 149 38.06 -7.48 5.43
N VAL A 150 37.25 -7.17 6.44
CA VAL A 150 35.79 -7.41 6.40
C VAL A 150 35.09 -6.24 5.74
N TYR A 151 34.29 -6.57 4.73
CA TYR A 151 33.37 -5.65 4.06
C TYR A 151 31.93 -6.02 4.41
N LYS A 152 31.14 -5.03 4.84
CA LYS A 152 29.77 -5.22 5.30
C LYS A 152 28.80 -4.40 4.45
N VAL A 153 27.64 -4.99 4.15
CA VAL A 153 26.49 -4.31 3.54
C VAL A 153 25.35 -4.30 4.55
N SER A 154 24.80 -3.13 4.85
CA SER A 154 23.71 -2.96 5.81
C SER A 154 22.65 -2.00 5.27
N ILE A 155 21.41 -2.13 5.77
CA ILE A 155 20.38 -1.12 5.62
C ILE A 155 20.26 -0.37 6.94
N ILE A 156 20.38 0.95 6.87
CA ILE A 156 20.20 1.84 8.01
C ILE A 156 18.98 2.72 7.81
N ASN A 157 18.26 2.97 8.91
CA ASN A 157 17.18 3.93 8.98
C ASN A 157 17.70 5.19 9.69
N ILE A 158 17.51 6.35 9.06
CA ILE A 158 17.90 7.66 9.57
C ILE A 158 16.64 8.44 9.94
N GLN A 159 16.77 9.48 10.77
CA GLN A 159 15.68 10.40 11.11
C GLN A 159 14.94 10.89 9.85
N GLY A 160 13.60 10.90 9.91
CA GLY A 160 12.74 11.27 8.77
C GLY A 160 12.36 10.11 7.84
N GLU A 161 12.44 8.85 8.31
CA GLU A 161 12.11 7.63 7.56
C GLU A 161 12.99 7.38 6.31
N GLU A 162 14.16 8.00 6.25
CA GLU A 162 15.13 7.77 5.19
C GLU A 162 15.82 6.41 5.39
N LYS A 163 15.80 5.58 4.35
CA LYS A 163 16.49 4.29 4.30
C LYS A 163 17.70 4.39 3.40
N LYS A 164 18.87 4.02 3.92
CA LYS A 164 20.12 3.95 3.14
C LYS A 164 20.69 2.55 3.15
N MET A 165 21.24 2.16 2.01
CA MET A 165 22.17 1.05 1.91
C MET A 165 23.57 1.57 2.18
N GLN A 166 24.26 0.99 3.15
CA GLN A 166 25.63 1.33 3.48
C GLN A 166 26.57 0.16 3.19
N TYR A 167 27.71 0.50 2.61
CA TYR A 167 28.85 -0.38 2.44
C TYR A 167 29.94 0.12 3.38
N GLN A 168 30.53 -0.80 4.14
CA GLN A 168 31.58 -0.50 5.12
C GLN A 168 32.80 -1.39 4.93
N ALA A 169 33.99 -0.83 5.09
CA ALA A 169 35.24 -1.56 5.28
C ALA A 169 35.64 -1.42 6.75
N GLY A 170 35.48 -2.49 7.53
CA GLY A 170 35.55 -2.43 8.99
C GLY A 170 34.49 -1.46 9.51
N ASP A 171 34.91 -0.44 10.25
CA ASP A 171 34.02 0.59 10.80
C ASP A 171 33.83 1.81 9.88
N THR A 172 34.55 1.87 8.75
CA THR A 172 34.51 3.01 7.83
C THR A 172 33.42 2.83 6.80
N VAL A 173 32.49 3.78 6.69
CA VAL A 173 31.49 3.82 5.60
C VAL A 173 32.18 4.27 4.31
N ILE A 174 32.26 3.38 3.33
CA ILE A 174 32.90 3.62 2.02
C ILE A 174 31.88 3.98 0.94
N MET A 175 30.60 3.62 1.10
CA MET A 175 29.51 4.07 0.23
C MET A 175 28.18 4.10 0.98
N SER A 176 27.32 5.07 0.66
CA SER A 176 25.98 5.20 1.23
C SER A 176 24.99 5.65 0.15
N ILE A 177 23.99 4.82 -0.14
CA ILE A 177 23.01 5.04 -1.21
C ILE A 177 21.62 5.19 -0.59
N SER A 178 20.91 6.27 -0.92
CA SER A 178 19.55 6.50 -0.44
C SER A 178 18.53 5.69 -1.25
N LEU A 179 18.01 4.61 -0.64
CA LEU A 179 16.97 3.78 -1.24
C LEU A 179 15.64 4.53 -1.32
N THR A 180 15.37 5.40 -0.35
CA THR A 180 14.20 6.29 -0.36
C THR A 180 14.22 7.23 -1.56
N GLN A 181 15.37 7.84 -1.88
CA GLN A 181 15.48 8.70 -3.07
C GLN A 181 15.29 7.92 -4.38
N LEU A 182 15.77 6.68 -4.45
CA LEU A 182 15.52 5.81 -5.60
C LEU A 182 14.03 5.50 -5.76
N CYS A 183 13.33 5.19 -4.67
CA CYS A 183 11.87 4.99 -4.69
C CYS A 183 11.17 6.27 -5.17
N ASN A 184 11.54 7.45 -4.64
CA ASN A 184 10.95 8.73 -5.06
C ASN A 184 11.21 9.04 -6.54
N LYS A 185 12.36 8.63 -7.07
CA LYS A 185 12.71 8.80 -8.49
C LYS A 185 11.77 8.00 -9.39
N ILE A 186 11.58 6.70 -9.12
CA ILE A 186 10.67 5.88 -9.92
C ILE A 186 9.21 6.29 -9.71
N ALA A 187 8.83 6.75 -8.52
CA ALA A 187 7.51 7.33 -8.25
C ALA A 187 7.17 8.53 -9.16
N GLY A 188 8.20 9.25 -9.64
CA GLY A 188 8.07 10.36 -10.57
C GLY A 188 7.71 9.96 -12.01
N TYR A 189 7.74 8.66 -12.35
CA TYR A 189 7.38 8.20 -13.69
C TYR A 189 5.92 8.49 -14.01
N LYS A 190 5.68 9.23 -15.10
CA LYS A 190 4.33 9.71 -15.47
C LYS A 190 3.55 8.69 -16.31
N THR A 191 4.24 7.98 -17.18
CA THR A 191 3.65 7.07 -18.18
C THR A 191 4.13 5.63 -18.06
N GLU A 192 5.08 5.37 -17.16
CA GLU A 192 5.69 4.05 -16.95
C GLU A 192 5.17 3.51 -15.62
N ILE A 193 4.29 2.51 -15.68
CA ILE A 193 3.71 1.79 -14.53
C ILE A 193 3.53 0.33 -14.98
N GLY A 194 3.69 -0.62 -14.07
CA GLY A 194 3.58 -2.06 -14.36
C GLY A 194 4.93 -2.70 -14.67
N ILE A 195 4.97 -3.57 -15.67
CA ILE A 195 6.18 -4.31 -16.06
C ILE A 195 7.08 -3.40 -16.90
N LEU A 196 8.32 -3.19 -16.44
CA LEU A 196 9.30 -2.32 -17.08
C LEU A 196 10.60 -3.06 -17.39
N ALA A 197 11.26 -2.63 -18.46
CA ALA A 197 12.56 -3.15 -18.84
C ALA A 197 13.66 -2.76 -17.81
N PRO A 198 14.72 -3.59 -17.64
CA PRO A 198 15.76 -3.35 -16.64
C PRO A 198 16.40 -1.96 -16.70
N GLU A 199 16.51 -1.34 -17.87
CA GLU A 199 17.13 -0.02 -18.06
C GLU A 199 16.39 1.09 -17.31
N LYS A 200 15.09 0.91 -17.03
CA LYS A 200 14.27 1.86 -16.27
C LYS A 200 14.38 1.66 -14.76
N LEU A 201 14.70 0.45 -14.33
CA LEU A 201 14.69 0.04 -12.92
C LEU A 201 16.09 -0.20 -12.35
N THR A 202 17.14 0.08 -13.13
CA THR A 202 18.55 -0.10 -12.76
C THR A 202 19.21 1.24 -12.45
N PHE A 203 19.96 1.27 -11.36
CA PHE A 203 20.71 2.43 -10.89
C PHE A 203 22.13 2.04 -10.52
N ASP A 204 23.10 2.68 -11.17
CA ASP A 204 24.53 2.40 -10.99
C ASP A 204 25.21 3.48 -10.14
N PHE A 205 26.11 3.03 -9.27
CA PHE A 205 26.89 3.85 -8.35
C PHE A 205 28.33 3.33 -8.31
N GLU A 206 29.30 4.23 -8.34
CA GLU A 206 30.71 3.82 -8.35
C GLU A 206 31.58 4.91 -7.72
N ASN A 207 32.52 4.50 -6.88
CA ASN A 207 33.60 5.35 -6.39
C ASN A 207 34.94 4.59 -6.46
N ASN A 208 35.96 5.05 -5.75
CA ASN A 208 37.29 4.43 -5.76
C ASN A 208 37.32 3.06 -5.08
N ASP A 209 36.41 2.80 -4.13
CA ASP A 209 36.45 1.61 -3.26
C ASP A 209 35.43 0.55 -3.67
N VAL A 210 34.30 0.97 -4.23
CA VAL A 210 33.13 0.11 -4.46
C VAL A 210 32.41 0.49 -5.75
N LYS A 211 31.94 -0.55 -6.46
CA LYS A 211 31.01 -0.44 -7.59
C LYS A 211 29.73 -1.19 -7.26
N VAL A 212 28.57 -0.55 -7.44
CA VAL A 212 27.25 -1.07 -7.05
C VAL A 212 26.24 -0.82 -8.17
N ARG A 213 25.39 -1.80 -8.41
CA ARG A 213 24.20 -1.72 -9.24
C ARG A 213 23.00 -2.16 -8.42
N ILE A 214 22.00 -1.29 -8.30
CA ILE A 214 20.73 -1.59 -7.65
C ILE A 214 19.65 -1.71 -8.71
N ILE A 215 18.94 -2.83 -8.72
CA ILE A 215 17.89 -3.12 -9.67
C ILE A 215 16.61 -3.39 -8.87
N PHE A 216 15.57 -2.59 -9.10
CA PHE A 216 14.26 -2.87 -8.53
C PHE A 216 13.68 -4.11 -9.19
N ARG A 217 13.39 -5.13 -8.38
CA ARG A 217 12.62 -6.31 -8.80
C ARG A 217 11.12 -6.01 -8.72
N TYR A 218 10.73 -5.33 -7.65
CA TYR A 218 9.37 -4.89 -7.41
C TYR A 218 9.38 -3.58 -6.61
N ALA A 219 8.43 -2.69 -6.87
CA ALA A 219 8.12 -1.56 -5.99
C ALA A 219 6.63 -1.25 -5.99
N SER A 220 6.04 -1.09 -4.81
CA SER A 220 4.72 -0.51 -4.60
C SER A 220 4.88 0.81 -3.88
N ILE A 221 4.48 1.90 -4.52
CA ILE A 221 4.66 3.26 -4.02
C ILE A 221 3.33 3.97 -3.92
N TYR A 222 3.01 4.46 -2.72
CA TYR A 222 1.80 5.23 -2.46
C TYR A 222 2.12 6.71 -2.64
N ALA A 223 1.92 7.21 -3.87
CA ALA A 223 2.44 8.50 -4.34
C ALA A 223 1.87 9.74 -3.60
N ASN A 224 0.79 9.58 -2.82
CA ASN A 224 0.11 10.66 -2.12
C ASN A 224 0.33 10.64 -0.58
N ASN A 225 1.24 9.82 -0.07
CA ASN A 225 1.67 9.86 1.33
C ASN A 225 2.89 10.76 1.50
N SER A 226 2.93 11.50 2.61
CA SER A 226 4.13 12.19 3.10
C SER A 226 4.40 11.72 4.53
N PRO A 227 5.50 10.99 4.78
CA PRO A 227 6.48 10.49 3.82
C PRO A 227 5.89 9.44 2.85
N ILE A 228 6.48 9.33 1.65
CA ILE A 228 6.03 8.37 0.63
C ILE A 228 6.17 6.95 1.19
N ASN A 229 5.04 6.27 1.32
CA ASN A 229 5.07 4.86 1.69
C ASN A 229 5.55 4.03 0.50
N HIS A 230 6.54 3.19 0.74
CA HIS A 230 7.17 2.36 -0.27
C HIS A 230 7.46 0.98 0.30
N ASN A 231 7.09 -0.04 -0.47
CA ASN A 231 7.61 -1.39 -0.32
C ASN A 231 8.40 -1.69 -1.59
N ALA A 232 9.65 -2.10 -1.47
CA ALA A 232 10.49 -2.38 -2.63
C ALA A 232 11.39 -3.60 -2.40
N GLU A 233 11.66 -4.33 -3.48
CA GLU A 233 12.54 -5.48 -3.52
C GLU A 233 13.64 -5.24 -4.55
N PHE A 234 14.86 -5.67 -4.23
CA PHE A 234 16.04 -5.34 -5.01
C PHE A 234 16.87 -6.59 -5.33
N TYR A 235 17.41 -6.60 -6.55
CA TYR A 235 18.71 -7.22 -6.82
C TYR A 235 19.80 -6.18 -6.63
N ILE A 236 20.89 -6.57 -5.98
CA ILE A 236 22.05 -5.70 -5.75
C ILE A 236 23.27 -6.44 -6.25
N LEU A 237 23.92 -5.90 -7.25
CA LEU A 237 25.21 -6.38 -7.72
C LEU A 237 26.29 -5.45 -7.18
N TYR A 238 27.37 -5.99 -6.61
CA TYR A 238 28.47 -5.16 -6.15
C TYR A 238 29.84 -5.84 -6.27
N SER A 239 30.87 -4.99 -6.34
CA SER A 239 32.28 -5.34 -6.27
C SER A 239 32.99 -4.36 -5.35
N VAL A 240 33.94 -4.87 -4.58
CA VAL A 240 34.94 -4.07 -3.88
C VAL A 240 36.15 -3.96 -4.81
N LYS A 241 36.78 -2.79 -4.88
CA LYS A 241 37.95 -2.50 -5.72
C LYS A 241 39.26 -2.58 -4.97
#